data_AF-A0A531MJK9-F1
#
_entry.id   AF-A0A531MJK9-F1
#
_cell.length_a   1.000
_cell.length_b   1.000
_cell.length_c   1.000
_cell.angle_alpha   90.00
_cell.angle_beta   90.00
_cell.angle_gamma   90.00
#
_symmetry.space_group_name_H-M   'P 1'
#
loop_
_entity.id
_entity.type
_entity.pdbx_description
1 polymer ?
#
loop_
_entity_poly.entity_id
_entity_poly.type
_entity_poly.pdbx_seq_one_letter_code
_entity_poly.pdbx_strand_id
1 'polypeptide(L)' 'MFLPFFLELKVARVPVSLREYLSLLEGLEAGLVDYDVEGFYYLARAALVK' A
#
# COMPACT_ATOMS: atom_id res chain seq x y z
N MET A 1 9.56 6.13 -2.10
CA MET A 1 8.74 6.72 -1.03
C MET A 1 7.97 5.67 -0.23
N PHE A 2 7.32 4.68 -0.87
CA PHE A 2 6.48 3.68 -0.17
C PHE A 2 7.21 2.42 0.33
N LEU A 3 8.48 2.22 -0.03
CA LEU A 3 9.26 1.09 0.45
C LEU A 3 9.45 1.09 1.98
N PRO A 4 9.81 2.22 2.64
CA PRO A 4 9.83 2.28 4.10
C PRO A 4 8.49 1.91 4.74
N PHE A 5 7.37 2.37 4.18
CA PHE A 5 6.02 2.02 4.68
C PHE A 5 5.78 0.50 4.65
N PHE A 6 6.11 -0.17 3.55
CA PHE A 6 6.01 -1.63 3.47
C PHE A 6 6.91 -2.36 4.48
N LEU A 7 8.12 -1.85 4.71
CA LEU A 7 9.06 -2.42 5.69
C LEU A 7 8.55 -2.24 7.13
N GLU A 8 8.02 -1.06 7.47
CA GLU A 8 7.43 -0.79 8.78
C GLU A 8 6.25 -1.72 9.08
N LEU A 9 5.39 -2.01 8.10
CA LEU A 9 4.30 -2.98 8.24
C LEU A 9 4.83 -4.38 8.58
N LYS A 10 5.93 -4.80 7.93
CA LYS A 10 6.60 -6.07 8.25
C LYS A 10 7.21 -6.08 9.65
N VAL A 11 7.85 -4.99 10.07
CA VAL A 11 8.39 -4.83 11.43
C VAL A 11 7.26 -4.91 12.46
N ALA A 12 6.13 -4.29 12.17
CA ALA A 12 4.91 -4.36 12.97
C ALA A 12 4.18 -5.72 12.91
N ARG A 13 4.72 -6.71 12.19
CA ARG A 13 4.16 -8.06 11.99
C ARG A 13 2.77 -8.08 11.35
N VAL A 14 2.44 -7.06 10.55
CA VAL A 14 1.25 -7.08 9.70
C VAL A 14 1.51 -8.10 8.57
N PRO A 15 0.57 -9.03 8.30
CA PRO A 15 0.74 -10.01 7.24
C PRO A 15 0.66 -9.31 5.88
N VAL A 16 1.82 -8.97 5.33
CA VAL A 16 1.94 -8.32 4.01
C VAL A 16 2.95 -9.07 3.15
N SER A 17 2.67 -9.16 1.85
CA SER A 17 3.50 -9.81 0.85
C SER A 17 4.05 -8.80 -0.17
N LEU A 18 5.11 -9.19 -0.87
CA LEU A 18 5.67 -8.36 -1.96
C LEU A 18 4.65 -8.18 -3.09
N ARG A 19 3.82 -9.19 -3.37
CA ARG A 19 2.80 -9.13 -4.41
C ARG A 19 1.76 -8.05 -4.10
N GLU A 20 1.28 -8.01 -2.87
CA GLU A 20 0.33 -7.00 -2.39
C GLU A 20 0.91 -5.58 -2.46
N TYR A 21 2.20 -5.43 -2.13
CA TYR A 21 2.90 -4.16 -2.31
C TYR A 21 2.99 -3.73 -3.77
N LEU A 22 3.26 -4.65 -4.70
CA LEU A 22 3.23 -4.33 -6.14
C LEU A 22 1.83 -3.92 -6.60
N SER A 23 0.77 -4.56 -6.10
CA SER A 23 -0.61 -4.14 -6.40
C SER A 23 -0.95 -2.73 -5.90
N LEU A 24 -0.41 -2.31 -4.75
CA LEU A 24 -0.54 -0.91 -4.30
C LEU A 24 0.14 0.05 -5.29
N LEU A 25 1.36 -0.27 -5.74
CA LEU A 25 2.09 0.56 -6.69
C LEU A 25 1.39 0.66 -8.05
N GLU A 26 0.83 -0.45 -8.55
CA GLU A 26 0.02 -0.48 -9.78
C GLU A 26 -1.20 0.44 -9.66
N GLY A 27 -1.88 0.45 -8.51
CA GLY A 27 -3.02 1.34 -8.25
C GLY A 27 -2.65 2.81 -8.23
N LEU A 28 -1.48 3.15 -7.67
CA LEU A 28 -0.95 4.51 -7.68
C LEU A 28 -0.50 4.95 -9.08
N GLU A 29 0.16 4.06 -9.83
CA GLU A 29 0.57 4.30 -11.21
C GLU A 29 -0.66 4.51 -12.13
N ALA A 30 -1.75 3.78 -11.88
CA ALA A 30 -3.02 3.96 -12.56
C ALA A 30 -3.80 5.22 -12.14
N GLY A 31 -3.30 6.01 -11.18
CA GLY A 31 -3.96 7.23 -10.70
C GLY A 31 -5.27 6.97 -9.97
N LEU A 32 -5.44 5.80 -9.33
CA LEU A 32 -6.66 5.50 -8.57
C LEU A 32 -6.87 6.42 -7.36
N VAL A 33 -5.78 7.02 -6.88
CA VAL A 33 -5.77 8.02 -5.82
C VAL A 33 -4.73 9.06 -6.20
N ASP A 34 -5.12 10.34 -6.16
CA ASP A 34 -4.20 11.45 -6.37
C ASP A 34 -4.46 12.54 -5.32
N TYR A 35 -3.39 13.02 -4.68
CA TYR A 35 -3.39 14.02 -3.61
C TYR A 35 -4.44 13.85 -2.49
N ASP A 36 -4.91 12.62 -2.24
CA ASP A 36 -5.90 12.31 -1.21
C ASP A 36 -5.36 11.28 -0.20
N VAL A 37 -5.26 11.70 1.06
CA VAL A 37 -4.75 10.87 2.17
C VAL A 37 -5.75 9.75 2.52
N GLU A 38 -7.05 10.04 2.51
CA GLU A 38 -8.08 9.07 2.83
C GLU A 38 -8.17 8.02 1.72
N GLY A 39 -8.20 8.46 0.46
CA GLY A 39 -8.11 7.57 -0.69
C GLY A 39 -6.89 6.66 -0.63
N PHE A 40 -5.72 7.22 -0.29
CA PHE A 40 -4.49 6.44 -0.14
C PHE A 40 -4.63 5.38 0.96
N TYR A 41 -5.20 5.76 2.10
CA TYR A 41 -5.45 4.84 3.21
C TYR A 41 -6.32 3.65 2.78
N TYR A 42 -7.44 3.90 2.10
CA TYR A 42 -8.34 2.82 1.66
C TYR A 42 -7.70 1.96 0.58
N LEU A 43 -6.97 2.53 -0.38
CA LEU A 43 -6.24 1.80 -1.41
C LEU A 43 -5.15 0.90 -0.78
N ALA A 44 -4.33 1.46 0.11
CA ALA A 44 -3.29 0.73 0.81
C ALA A 44 -3.86 -0.41 1.65
N ARG A 45 -4.95 -0.15 2.39
CA ARG A 45 -5.63 -1.16 3.21
C ARG A 45 -6.21 -2.29 2.35
N ALA A 46 -6.82 -1.97 1.22
CA ALA A 46 -7.37 -2.96 0.29
C ALA A 46 -6.28 -3.79 -0.42
N ALA A 47 -5.13 -3.19 -0.73
CA ALA A 47 -4.03 -3.87 -1.41
C ALA A 47 -3.17 -4.71 -0.47
N LEU A 48 -2.83 -4.18 0.72
CA LEU A 48 -1.83 -4.75 1.63
C LEU A 48 -2.38 -5.65 2.73
N VAL A 49 -3.65 -5.51 3.11
CA VAL A 49 -4.22 -6.23 4.26
C VAL A 49 -5.45 -6.99 3.78
N LYS A 50 -5.30 -8.31 3.61
CA LYS A 50 -6.39 -9.24 3.30
C LYS A 50 -6.75 -10.10 4.50
#